data_AF-A0A8P4KFU7-F1
#
_entry.id   AF-A0A8P4KFU7-F1
#
_cell.length_a   1.000
_cell.length_b   1.000
_cell.length_c   1.000
_cell.angle_alpha   90.00
_cell.angle_beta   90.00
_cell.angle_gamma   90.00
#
_symmetry.space_group_name_H-M   'P 1'
#
loop_
_entity.id
_entity.type
_entity.pdbx_description
1 polymer ?
#
loop_
_entity_poly.entity_id
_entity_poly.type
_entity_poly.pdbx_seq_one_letter_code
_entity_poly.pdbx_strand_id
1 'polypeptide(L)'
;MIHSAFKGFPFLFFSFLFKEGLTALVQTQQTVMAAVGEEAHLNCQLMQNKDVVQVTWQKGSPGTEENVATYSKLFGPRVNPDFIDKVEFKDAGLQNNSIVIRNLTEQDEGCYHCLFNTPEGRLTGTTCIKLYELHEPILHVRESNSPEEAVVSCSATGRPAPTVTLRVLQQDLHFSNYSSVSVTNTNGTVAATTTAVLSGYRGNSPEVVCAARVLSGPQIEVFMMIPEVKQSSADGFAKVSGTDKSDHKPDMILLLIVAFYCLVALIIILSAKYIRACPVKKKRKTRQSNSKTLHSQVTSLYCVVCKFNV
;
A
#
# COMPACT_ATOMS: atom_id res chain seq x y z
N MET A 1 -56.32 -17.24 56.00
CA MET A 1 -56.10 -16.08 55.11
C MET A 1 -54.92 -15.31 55.70
N ILE A 2 -53.71 -15.19 55.15
CA ILE A 2 -53.17 -15.31 53.79
C ILE A 2 -51.71 -15.82 53.96
N HIS A 3 -51.40 -17.03 53.51
CA HIS A 3 -50.39 -17.32 52.49
C HIS A 3 -49.24 -16.31 52.34
N SER A 4 -48.02 -16.71 52.71
CA SER A 4 -46.82 -16.42 51.90
C SER A 4 -45.74 -17.45 52.22
N ALA A 5 -45.64 -18.42 51.31
CA ALA A 5 -44.59 -19.41 51.24
C ALA A 5 -43.37 -18.78 50.55
N PHE A 6 -42.21 -18.80 51.20
CA PHE A 6 -40.93 -18.67 50.51
C PHE A 6 -40.31 -20.06 50.40
N LYS A 7 -40.52 -20.68 49.23
CA LYS A 7 -39.82 -21.88 48.76
C LYS A 7 -38.55 -21.45 48.02
N GLY A 8 -37.50 -22.26 48.12
CA GLY A 8 -36.30 -22.20 47.28
C GLY A 8 -35.12 -21.56 48.04
N PHE A 9 -33.95 -22.18 48.16
CA PHE A 9 -33.24 -23.03 47.21
C PHE A 9 -32.16 -23.81 48.01
N PRO A 10 -31.89 -25.11 47.74
CA PRO A 10 -30.74 -25.75 48.35
C PRO A 10 -29.48 -25.12 47.74
N PHE A 11 -28.57 -24.66 48.61
CA PHE A 11 -27.22 -24.27 48.22
C PHE A 11 -26.51 -25.49 47.62
N LEU A 12 -26.65 -25.68 46.32
CA LEU A 12 -25.76 -26.53 45.55
C LEU A 12 -24.41 -25.82 45.59
N PHE A 13 -23.53 -26.29 46.47
CA PHE A 13 -22.10 -26.05 46.38
C PHE A 13 -21.65 -26.67 45.05
N PHE A 14 -21.79 -25.91 43.96
CA PHE A 14 -21.18 -26.24 42.69
C PHE A 14 -19.70 -26.11 42.95
N SER A 15 -19.07 -27.24 43.28
CA SER A 15 -17.62 -27.37 43.24
C SER A 15 -17.22 -27.03 41.81
N PHE A 16 -16.82 -25.78 41.61
CA PHE A 16 -16.02 -25.41 40.46
C PHE A 16 -14.78 -26.28 40.55
N LEU A 17 -14.83 -27.42 39.87
CA LEU A 17 -13.66 -28.10 39.37
C LEU A 17 -13.00 -27.07 38.45
N PHE A 18 -12.15 -26.24 39.05
CA PHE A 18 -11.12 -25.52 38.33
C PHE A 18 -10.34 -26.61 37.63
N LYS A 19 -10.66 -26.86 36.35
CA LYS A 19 -9.79 -27.64 35.48
C LYS A 19 -8.50 -26.84 35.44
N GLU A 20 -7.54 -27.20 36.28
CA GLU A 20 -6.15 -26.84 36.05
C GLU A 20 -5.87 -27.27 34.62
N GLY A 21 -5.72 -26.28 33.73
CA GLY A 21 -5.38 -26.54 32.34
C GLY A 21 -4.10 -27.37 32.36
N LEU A 22 -4.16 -28.59 31.82
CA LEU A 22 -3.00 -29.46 31.70
C LEU A 22 -1.97 -28.71 30.85
N THR A 23 -0.98 -28.11 31.50
CA THR A 23 0.10 -27.42 30.79
C THR A 23 0.93 -28.47 30.08
N ALA A 24 1.06 -28.34 28.76
CA ALA A 24 1.88 -29.25 27.98
C ALA A 24 3.32 -29.21 28.49
N LEU A 25 3.88 -30.39 28.78
CA LEU A 25 5.24 -30.53 29.33
C LEU A 25 6.30 -29.97 28.38
N VAL A 26 6.08 -30.12 27.07
CA VAL A 26 6.85 -29.49 26.00
C VAL A 26 6.00 -28.40 25.36
N GLN A 27 6.46 -27.17 25.40
CA GLN A 27 5.83 -26.02 24.78
C GLN A 27 6.35 -25.84 23.36
N THR A 28 5.42 -25.73 22.41
CA THR A 28 5.72 -25.53 20.99
C THR A 28 4.54 -24.90 20.27
N GLN A 29 4.73 -24.49 19.01
CA GLN A 29 3.63 -24.08 18.13
C GLN A 29 2.91 -25.33 17.59
N GLN A 30 1.58 -25.34 17.58
CA GLN A 30 0.83 -26.46 16.98
C GLN A 30 0.92 -26.43 15.45
N THR A 31 0.86 -25.24 14.85
CA THR A 31 0.97 -25.05 13.40
C THR A 31 1.76 -23.79 13.11
N VAL A 32 2.69 -23.89 12.15
CA VAL A 32 3.46 -22.77 11.62
C VAL A 32 3.09 -22.59 10.15
N MET A 33 2.61 -21.41 9.82
CA MET A 33 2.24 -21.03 8.46
C MET A 33 3.39 -20.25 7.84
N ALA A 34 3.85 -20.64 6.66
CA ALA A 34 4.95 -19.96 5.97
C ALA A 34 4.69 -19.94 4.46
N ALA A 35 5.19 -18.91 3.77
CA ALA A 35 5.09 -18.86 2.33
C ALA A 35 6.14 -19.78 1.68
N VAL A 36 5.84 -20.32 0.50
CA VAL A 36 6.83 -21.06 -0.29
C VAL A 36 8.02 -20.13 -0.60
N GLY A 37 9.24 -20.62 -0.41
CA GLY A 37 10.48 -19.87 -0.58
C GLY A 37 10.95 -19.08 0.65
N GLU A 38 10.09 -18.89 1.66
CA GLU A 38 10.43 -18.19 2.90
C GLU A 38 10.98 -19.14 3.97
N GLU A 39 11.09 -18.67 5.21
CA GLU A 39 11.59 -19.41 6.37
C GLU A 39 10.49 -19.78 7.37
N ALA A 40 10.62 -20.96 8.01
CA ALA A 40 9.78 -21.37 9.13
C ALA A 40 10.59 -21.48 10.41
N HIS A 41 10.10 -20.84 11.48
CA HIS A 41 10.69 -20.90 12.81
C HIS A 41 9.92 -21.89 13.68
N LEU A 42 10.57 -23.00 14.06
CA LEU A 42 10.01 -24.01 14.95
C LEU A 42 10.62 -23.86 16.33
N ASN A 43 9.82 -23.40 17.28
CA ASN A 43 10.25 -23.22 18.66
C ASN A 43 9.90 -24.47 19.47
N CYS A 44 10.82 -24.91 20.32
CA CYS A 44 10.54 -26.01 21.24
C CYS A 44 11.24 -25.83 22.58
N GLN A 45 10.44 -25.81 23.65
CA GLN A 45 10.90 -25.54 25.00
C GLN A 45 10.34 -26.56 25.98
N LEU A 46 11.21 -27.09 26.84
CA LEU A 46 10.80 -27.97 27.94
C LEU A 46 10.46 -27.13 29.17
N MET A 47 9.22 -27.24 29.63
CA MET A 47 8.68 -26.39 30.70
C MET A 47 9.11 -26.82 32.10
N GLN A 48 9.50 -28.09 32.25
CA GLN A 48 10.00 -28.62 33.51
C GLN A 48 11.49 -28.91 33.43
N ASN A 49 12.17 -28.79 34.55
CA ASN A 49 13.56 -29.21 34.63
C ASN A 49 13.63 -30.74 34.68
N LYS A 50 14.22 -31.34 33.64
CA LYS A 50 14.45 -32.78 33.52
C LYS A 50 15.89 -33.02 33.12
N ASP A 51 16.42 -34.19 33.47
CA ASP A 51 17.75 -34.61 33.07
C ASP A 51 17.76 -35.05 31.59
N VAL A 52 17.74 -34.07 30.70
CA VAL A 52 17.75 -34.30 29.25
C VAL A 52 19.17 -34.62 28.81
N VAL A 53 19.35 -35.75 28.14
CA VAL A 53 20.65 -36.16 27.60
C VAL A 53 20.87 -35.65 26.17
N GLN A 54 19.80 -35.60 25.37
CA GLN A 54 19.83 -35.19 23.98
C GLN A 54 18.47 -34.66 23.52
N VAL A 55 18.47 -33.62 22.70
CA VAL A 55 17.31 -33.18 21.93
C VAL A 55 17.45 -33.66 20.50
N THR A 56 16.42 -34.29 19.96
CA THR A 56 16.36 -34.74 18.56
C THR A 56 15.20 -34.06 17.86
N TRP A 57 15.40 -33.57 16.64
CA TRP A 57 14.35 -33.16 15.73
C TRP A 57 14.10 -34.27 14.72
N GLN A 58 12.83 -34.59 14.50
CA GLN A 58 12.39 -35.58 13.51
C GLN A 58 11.29 -34.99 12.64
N LYS A 59 11.20 -35.44 11.39
CA LYS A 59 10.14 -35.09 10.44
C LYS A 59 9.38 -36.35 10.06
N GLY A 60 8.05 -36.28 10.00
CA GLY A 60 7.22 -37.38 9.50
C GLY A 60 6.17 -37.84 10.52
N SER A 61 5.66 -39.05 10.30
CA SER A 61 4.68 -39.71 11.17
C SER A 61 5.32 -40.87 11.94
N PRO A 62 4.71 -41.34 13.05
CA PRO A 62 5.15 -42.52 13.76
C PRO A 62 5.45 -43.72 12.84
N GLY A 63 6.70 -44.19 12.83
CA GLY A 63 7.18 -45.32 12.02
C GLY A 63 7.86 -44.94 10.70
N THR A 64 7.75 -43.69 10.24
CA THR A 64 8.43 -43.17 9.05
C THR A 64 9.16 -41.86 9.36
N GLU A 65 9.64 -41.70 10.60
CA GLU A 65 10.35 -40.49 11.00
C GLU A 65 11.77 -40.44 10.45
N GLU A 66 12.12 -39.30 9.85
CA GLU A 66 13.48 -38.97 9.44
C GLU A 66 14.13 -38.06 10.49
N ASN A 67 15.36 -38.35 10.89
CA ASN A 67 16.10 -37.49 11.81
C ASN A 67 16.53 -36.21 11.08
N VAL A 68 16.14 -35.05 11.59
CA VAL A 68 16.46 -33.75 11.01
C VAL A 68 17.72 -33.16 11.65
N ALA A 69 17.76 -33.11 12.98
CA ALA A 69 18.87 -32.52 13.72
C ALA A 69 18.95 -33.09 15.14
N THR A 70 20.11 -32.98 15.78
CA THR A 70 20.34 -33.42 17.15
C THR A 70 21.19 -32.41 17.91
N TYR A 71 20.96 -32.29 19.22
CA TYR A 71 21.79 -31.50 20.11
C TYR A 71 22.05 -32.27 21.40
N SER A 72 23.33 -32.34 21.80
CA SER A 72 23.73 -32.82 23.13
C SER A 72 24.92 -32.01 23.64
N LYS A 73 25.14 -31.99 24.96
CA LYS A 73 26.29 -31.28 25.57
C LYS A 73 27.64 -31.78 25.06
N LEU A 74 27.77 -33.08 24.80
CA LEU A 74 29.03 -33.70 24.40
C LEU A 74 29.39 -33.40 22.94
N PHE A 75 28.38 -33.37 22.07
CA PHE A 75 28.58 -33.32 20.62
C PHE A 75 28.20 -31.99 19.97
N GLY A 76 27.55 -31.10 20.71
CA GLY A 76 27.02 -29.85 20.19
C GLY A 76 25.83 -30.07 19.22
N PRO A 77 25.45 -29.01 18.49
CA PRO A 77 24.41 -29.08 17.45
C PRO A 77 24.92 -29.85 16.23
N ARG A 78 24.08 -30.74 15.69
CA ARG A 78 24.34 -31.51 14.47
C ARG A 78 23.08 -31.57 13.62
N VAL A 79 23.20 -31.23 12.34
CA VAL A 79 22.12 -31.35 11.36
C VAL A 79 22.39 -32.57 10.49
N ASN A 80 21.36 -33.34 10.15
CA ASN A 80 21.49 -34.47 9.22
C ASN A 80 21.93 -33.94 7.84
N PRO A 81 22.91 -34.57 7.15
CA PRO A 81 23.28 -34.24 5.78
C PRO A 81 22.12 -33.96 4.81
N ASP A 82 21.01 -34.70 4.90
CA ASP A 82 19.85 -34.50 3.99
C ASP A 82 19.15 -33.15 4.20
N PHE A 83 19.40 -32.48 5.33
CA PHE A 83 18.77 -31.22 5.73
C PHE A 83 19.78 -30.07 5.92
N ILE A 84 21.07 -30.32 5.70
CA ILE A 84 22.16 -29.41 6.10
C ILE A 84 22.11 -28.05 5.39
N ASP A 85 21.57 -28.01 4.17
CA ASP A 85 21.50 -26.79 3.35
C ASP A 85 20.32 -25.88 3.73
N LYS A 86 19.38 -26.37 4.56
CA LYS A 86 18.13 -25.66 4.89
C LYS A 86 17.92 -25.44 6.38
N VAL A 87 18.40 -26.35 7.23
CA VAL A 87 18.08 -26.36 8.66
C VAL A 87 19.22 -25.78 9.49
N GLU A 88 18.87 -24.83 10.37
CA GLU A 88 19.78 -24.22 11.32
C GLU A 88 19.19 -24.23 12.74
N PHE A 89 20.06 -24.30 13.76
CA PHE A 89 19.63 -24.08 15.13
C PHE A 89 19.53 -22.58 15.41
N LYS A 90 18.34 -22.13 15.81
CA LYS A 90 18.14 -20.81 16.42
C LYS A 90 18.58 -20.82 17.88
N ASP A 91 18.16 -21.86 18.60
CA ASP A 91 18.54 -22.12 19.99
C ASP A 91 19.01 -23.56 20.09
N ALA A 92 20.22 -23.78 20.61
CA ALA A 92 20.81 -25.10 20.80
C ALA A 92 21.04 -25.37 22.29
N GLY A 93 20.00 -25.85 22.97
CA GLY A 93 20.02 -26.16 24.39
C GLY A 93 19.26 -27.43 24.73
N LEU A 94 19.41 -27.89 25.98
CA LEU A 94 18.68 -29.04 26.52
C LEU A 94 17.30 -28.68 27.09
N GLN A 95 17.04 -27.38 27.29
CA GLN A 95 15.77 -26.86 27.82
C GLN A 95 15.04 -25.98 26.81
N ASN A 96 15.77 -25.18 26.02
CA ASN A 96 15.26 -24.52 24.82
C ASN A 96 16.03 -25.04 23.62
N ASN A 97 15.32 -25.54 22.62
CA ASN A 97 15.88 -26.05 21.39
C ASN A 97 14.97 -25.67 20.23
N SER A 98 15.40 -24.74 19.39
CA SER A 98 14.56 -24.17 18.33
C SER A 98 15.33 -24.18 17.02
N ILE A 99 14.67 -24.48 15.92
CA ILE A 99 15.27 -24.56 14.58
C ILE A 99 14.59 -23.62 13.59
N VAL A 100 15.33 -23.24 12.55
CA VAL A 100 14.84 -22.51 11.39
C VAL A 100 15.01 -23.40 10.17
N ILE A 101 13.98 -23.49 9.34
CA ILE A 101 14.03 -24.15 8.04
C ILE A 101 13.89 -23.07 6.98
N ARG A 102 14.94 -22.87 6.17
CA ARG A 102 15.00 -21.85 5.11
C ARG A 102 14.57 -22.41 3.76
N ASN A 103 14.23 -21.51 2.83
CA ASN A 103 13.90 -21.83 1.44
C ASN A 103 12.86 -22.96 1.34
N LEU A 104 11.71 -22.76 1.96
CA LEU A 104 10.67 -23.78 2.08
C LEU A 104 10.12 -24.19 0.71
N THR A 105 9.97 -25.49 0.54
CA THR A 105 9.39 -26.14 -0.64
C THR A 105 8.19 -26.99 -0.25
N GLU A 106 7.34 -27.37 -1.19
CA GLU A 106 6.15 -28.22 -0.91
C GLU A 106 6.51 -29.51 -0.13
N GLN A 107 7.71 -30.04 -0.34
CA GLN A 107 8.21 -31.22 0.36
C GLN A 107 8.50 -30.98 1.84
N ASP A 108 8.70 -29.72 2.26
CA ASP A 108 8.99 -29.35 3.64
C ASP A 108 7.72 -29.24 4.49
N GLU A 109 6.54 -29.21 3.87
CA GLU A 109 5.24 -29.28 4.54
C GLU A 109 5.09 -30.61 5.30
N GLY A 110 4.59 -30.56 6.53
CA GLY A 110 4.46 -31.74 7.38
C GLY A 110 4.72 -31.46 8.85
N CYS A 111 4.63 -32.51 9.67
CA CYS A 111 4.83 -32.41 11.11
C CYS A 111 6.27 -32.73 11.49
N TYR A 112 6.81 -31.86 12.34
CA TYR A 112 8.13 -31.94 12.93
C TYR A 112 7.97 -32.17 14.43
N HIS A 113 8.80 -33.06 14.96
CA HIS A 113 8.77 -33.48 16.34
C HIS A 113 10.09 -33.10 17.00
N CYS A 114 10.01 -32.37 18.11
CA CYS A 114 11.15 -32.12 18.98
C CYS A 114 11.08 -33.07 20.17
N LEU A 115 12.12 -33.88 20.34
CA LEU A 115 12.16 -34.97 21.30
C LEU A 115 13.25 -34.71 22.33
N PHE A 116 12.86 -34.42 23.56
CA PHE A 116 13.76 -34.36 24.70
C PHE A 116 13.92 -35.78 25.25
N ASN A 117 15.09 -36.37 25.07
CA ASN A 117 15.39 -37.71 25.55
C ASN A 117 15.93 -37.61 26.98
N THR A 118 15.32 -38.32 27.91
CA THR A 118 15.72 -38.44 29.31
C THR A 118 15.88 -39.92 29.67
N PRO A 119 16.56 -40.27 30.78
CA PRO A 119 16.61 -41.64 31.27
C PRO A 119 15.24 -42.24 31.60
N GLU A 120 14.25 -41.40 31.95
CA GLU A 120 12.88 -41.79 32.30
C GLU A 120 12.01 -42.05 31.06
N GLY A 121 12.44 -41.59 29.88
CA GLY A 121 11.69 -41.71 28.65
C GLY A 121 11.87 -40.49 27.75
N ARG A 122 10.96 -40.34 26.79
CA ARG A 122 11.04 -39.32 25.75
C ARG A 122 9.85 -38.38 25.83
N LEU A 123 10.12 -37.08 25.83
CA LEU A 123 9.11 -36.04 25.86
C LEU A 123 9.07 -35.37 24.48
N THR A 124 7.90 -35.37 23.86
CA THR A 124 7.74 -34.93 22.46
C THR A 124 6.87 -33.67 22.38
N GLY A 125 7.36 -32.65 21.71
CA GLY A 125 6.55 -31.56 21.15
C GLY A 125 6.36 -31.77 19.65
N THR A 126 5.23 -31.33 19.11
CA THR A 126 4.91 -31.46 17.69
C THR A 126 4.50 -30.11 17.10
N THR A 127 5.12 -29.73 16.00
CA THR A 127 4.75 -28.57 15.18
C THR A 127 4.54 -28.99 13.75
N CYS A 128 3.40 -28.65 13.17
CA CYS A 128 3.16 -28.90 11.75
C CYS A 128 3.37 -27.63 10.94
N ILE A 129 4.24 -27.70 9.93
CA ILE A 129 4.38 -26.66 8.91
C ILE A 129 3.25 -26.83 7.91
N LYS A 130 2.63 -25.71 7.56
CA LYS A 130 1.68 -25.59 6.46
C LYS A 130 2.12 -24.46 5.55
N LEU A 131 2.15 -24.73 4.26
CA LEU A 131 2.61 -23.76 3.28
C LEU A 131 1.44 -23.01 2.64
N TYR A 132 1.69 -21.76 2.30
CA TYR A 132 0.79 -20.99 1.47
C TYR A 132 1.54 -20.28 0.35
N GLU A 133 0.80 -19.92 -0.67
CA GLU A 133 1.27 -19.12 -1.80
C GLU A 133 0.27 -17.99 -1.96
N LEU A 134 0.72 -16.74 -1.97
CA LEU A 134 -0.14 -15.60 -2.22
C LEU A 134 0.67 -14.55 -2.96
N HIS A 135 0.30 -14.33 -4.22
CA HIS A 135 0.88 -13.26 -5.01
C HIS A 135 0.23 -11.92 -4.67
N GLU A 136 0.95 -10.84 -4.95
CA GLU A 136 0.41 -9.49 -4.84
C GLU A 136 -0.85 -9.36 -5.70
N PRO A 137 -1.98 -8.89 -5.13
CA PRO A 137 -3.22 -8.74 -5.86
C PRO A 137 -3.10 -7.66 -6.94
N ILE A 138 -3.73 -7.90 -8.08
CA ILE A 138 -3.79 -6.97 -9.21
C ILE A 138 -5.11 -6.22 -9.14
N LEU A 139 -5.04 -4.92 -8.86
CA LEU A 139 -6.17 -4.00 -8.84
C LEU A 139 -6.26 -3.24 -10.16
N HIS A 140 -7.43 -3.30 -10.80
CA HIS A 140 -7.74 -2.61 -12.05
C HIS A 140 -9.04 -1.81 -11.89
N VAL A 141 -9.01 -0.55 -12.35
CA VAL A 141 -10.18 0.33 -12.38
C VAL A 141 -10.50 0.66 -13.83
N ARG A 142 -11.77 0.49 -14.19
CA ARG A 142 -12.30 0.80 -15.52
C ARG A 142 -13.47 1.77 -15.40
N GLU A 143 -13.57 2.70 -16.33
CA GLU A 143 -14.72 3.62 -16.43
C GLU A 143 -16.02 2.85 -16.73
N SER A 144 -17.11 3.27 -16.08
CA SER A 144 -18.47 2.78 -16.39
C SER A 144 -19.09 3.61 -17.53
N ASN A 145 -20.32 3.26 -17.92
CA ASN A 145 -21.13 4.08 -18.82
C ASN A 145 -21.60 5.39 -18.18
N SER A 146 -21.55 5.48 -16.84
CA SER A 146 -21.88 6.68 -16.08
C SER A 146 -20.60 7.37 -15.57
N PRO A 147 -20.48 8.71 -15.70
CA PRO A 147 -19.29 9.44 -15.25
C PRO A 147 -19.10 9.47 -13.73
N GLU A 148 -20.12 9.08 -12.97
CA GLU A 148 -20.08 8.99 -11.50
C GLU A 148 -19.89 7.54 -11.01
N GLU A 149 -19.63 6.61 -11.94
CA GLU A 149 -19.46 5.19 -11.67
C GLU A 149 -18.16 4.64 -12.25
N ALA A 150 -17.56 3.69 -11.54
CA ALA A 150 -16.36 2.99 -11.96
C ALA A 150 -16.51 1.51 -11.65
N VAL A 151 -16.05 0.67 -12.57
CA VAL A 151 -15.97 -0.77 -12.38
C VAL A 151 -14.59 -1.08 -11.81
N VAL A 152 -14.56 -1.56 -10.58
CA VAL A 152 -13.34 -2.00 -9.90
C VAL A 152 -13.25 -3.50 -10.00
N SER A 153 -12.10 -4.00 -10.46
CA SER A 153 -11.77 -5.41 -10.52
C SER A 153 -10.49 -5.65 -9.74
N CYS A 154 -10.50 -6.61 -8.83
CA CYS A 154 -9.29 -7.07 -8.17
C CYS A 154 -9.13 -8.57 -8.34
N SER A 155 -7.94 -9.01 -8.74
CA SER A 155 -7.60 -10.41 -8.94
C SER A 155 -6.42 -10.79 -8.07
N ALA A 156 -6.51 -11.92 -7.38
CA ALA A 156 -5.42 -12.46 -6.56
C ALA A 156 -5.26 -13.96 -6.82
N THR A 157 -4.01 -14.41 -6.92
CA THR A 157 -3.67 -15.82 -7.14
C THR A 157 -2.95 -16.37 -5.92
N GLY A 158 -3.45 -17.49 -5.39
CA GLY A 158 -2.84 -18.14 -4.25
C GLY A 158 -3.21 -19.60 -4.06
N ARG A 159 -2.57 -20.23 -3.07
CA ARG A 159 -2.82 -21.59 -2.62
C ARG A 159 -2.77 -21.62 -1.09
N PRO A 160 -3.81 -22.09 -0.40
CA PRO A 160 -5.16 -22.38 -0.89
C PRO A 160 -5.88 -21.13 -1.45
N ALA A 161 -7.10 -21.31 -1.98
CA ALA A 161 -7.85 -20.25 -2.63
C ALA A 161 -7.94 -18.96 -1.78
N PRO A 162 -7.52 -17.81 -2.34
CA PRO A 162 -7.53 -16.56 -1.59
C PRO A 162 -8.92 -15.93 -1.55
N THR A 163 -9.20 -15.21 -0.46
CA THR A 163 -10.36 -14.34 -0.31
C THR A 163 -9.97 -12.92 -0.72
N VAL A 164 -10.67 -12.37 -1.70
CA VAL A 164 -10.46 -11.00 -2.20
C VAL A 164 -11.56 -10.07 -1.69
N THR A 165 -11.16 -8.97 -1.06
CA THR A 165 -12.06 -7.96 -0.47
C THR A 165 -11.74 -6.60 -1.06
N LEU A 166 -12.78 -5.86 -1.47
CA LEU A 166 -12.68 -4.47 -1.91
C LEU A 166 -13.18 -3.54 -0.81
N ARG A 167 -12.49 -2.44 -0.57
CA ARG A 167 -12.90 -1.40 0.36
C ARG A 167 -12.53 -0.02 -0.16
N VAL A 168 -13.30 0.99 0.24
CA VAL A 168 -13.08 2.40 -0.07
C VAL A 168 -13.03 3.16 1.26
N LEU A 169 -12.08 4.08 1.41
CA LEU A 169 -11.88 4.78 2.70
C LEU A 169 -12.87 5.95 2.90
N GLN A 170 -13.46 6.44 1.82
CA GLN A 170 -14.39 7.56 1.82
C GLN A 170 -15.82 7.08 2.14
N GLN A 171 -16.46 7.71 3.13
CA GLN A 171 -17.76 7.29 3.68
C GLN A 171 -18.95 7.50 2.72
N ASP A 172 -18.83 8.44 1.79
CA ASP A 172 -19.89 8.76 0.82
C ASP A 172 -19.89 7.85 -0.41
N LEU A 173 -18.93 6.92 -0.49
CA LEU A 173 -18.77 6.00 -1.61
C LEU A 173 -19.20 4.60 -1.22
N HIS A 174 -19.90 3.95 -2.14
CA HIS A 174 -20.45 2.62 -1.90
C HIS A 174 -20.16 1.69 -3.08
N PHE A 175 -19.74 0.47 -2.75
CA PHE A 175 -19.60 -0.63 -3.69
C PHE A 175 -20.90 -1.41 -3.79
N SER A 176 -21.41 -1.57 -5.01
CA SER A 176 -22.59 -2.35 -5.31
C SER A 176 -22.31 -3.38 -6.41
N ASN A 177 -23.27 -4.28 -6.65
CA ASN A 177 -23.20 -5.28 -7.72
C ASN A 177 -21.92 -6.14 -7.68
N TYR A 178 -21.64 -6.73 -6.51
CA TYR A 178 -20.49 -7.61 -6.33
C TYR A 178 -20.64 -8.87 -7.18
N SER A 179 -19.59 -9.19 -7.93
CA SER A 179 -19.43 -10.45 -8.64
C SER A 179 -18.05 -11.03 -8.35
N SER A 180 -18.01 -12.28 -7.93
CA SER A 180 -16.79 -13.01 -7.59
C SER A 180 -16.66 -14.27 -8.42
N VAL A 181 -15.51 -14.46 -9.06
CA VAL A 181 -15.20 -15.61 -9.90
C VAL A 181 -13.88 -16.22 -9.44
N SER A 182 -13.80 -17.54 -9.36
CA SER A 182 -12.56 -18.26 -9.06
C SER A 182 -12.22 -19.26 -10.15
N VAL A 183 -10.96 -19.28 -10.57
CA VAL A 183 -10.43 -20.21 -11.57
C VAL A 183 -9.28 -20.99 -10.96
N THR A 184 -9.32 -22.31 -11.06
CA THR A 184 -8.21 -23.18 -10.65
C THR A 184 -7.23 -23.31 -11.81
N ASN A 185 -5.98 -22.96 -11.57
CA ASN A 185 -4.90 -23.06 -12.55
C ASN A 185 -4.35 -24.49 -12.63
N THR A 186 -3.71 -24.82 -13.75
CA THR A 186 -3.09 -26.14 -13.98
C THR A 186 -1.94 -26.43 -13.00
N ASN A 187 -1.29 -25.40 -12.46
CA ASN A 187 -0.24 -25.52 -11.46
C ASN A 187 -0.78 -25.81 -10.04
N GLY A 188 -2.10 -25.86 -9.83
CA GLY A 188 -2.73 -26.12 -8.53
C GLY A 188 -3.08 -24.87 -7.71
N THR A 189 -2.69 -23.67 -8.16
CA THR A 189 -3.11 -22.39 -7.54
C THR A 189 -4.54 -22.02 -7.95
N VAL A 190 -5.18 -21.12 -7.20
CA VAL A 190 -6.50 -20.58 -7.52
C VAL A 190 -6.41 -19.06 -7.68
N ALA A 191 -6.87 -18.57 -8.82
CA ALA A 191 -7.05 -17.15 -9.09
C ALA A 191 -8.49 -16.74 -8.73
N ALA A 192 -8.66 -15.89 -7.72
CA ALA A 192 -9.94 -15.33 -7.33
C ALA A 192 -10.02 -13.87 -7.80
N THR A 193 -11.10 -13.52 -8.49
CA THR A 193 -11.34 -12.17 -8.99
C THR A 193 -12.67 -11.66 -8.45
N THR A 194 -12.63 -10.52 -7.76
CA THR A 194 -13.81 -9.81 -7.27
C THR A 194 -13.97 -8.52 -8.06
N THR A 195 -15.17 -8.30 -8.57
CA THR A 195 -15.58 -7.09 -9.30
C THR A 195 -16.73 -6.43 -8.57
N ALA A 196 -16.71 -5.10 -8.52
CA ALA A 196 -17.79 -4.30 -7.95
C ALA A 196 -17.90 -2.95 -8.66
N VAL A 197 -19.08 -2.36 -8.64
CA VAL A 197 -19.33 -1.01 -9.15
C VAL A 197 -19.23 -0.02 -7.99
N LEU A 198 -18.29 0.92 -8.09
CA LEU A 198 -18.18 2.05 -7.18
C LEU A 198 -19.00 3.21 -7.74
N SER A 199 -19.91 3.75 -6.93
CA SER A 199 -20.76 4.88 -7.31
C SER A 199 -20.55 6.06 -6.37
N GLY A 200 -20.78 7.28 -6.89
CA GLY A 200 -20.86 8.50 -6.08
C GLY A 200 -19.57 9.32 -6.00
N TYR A 201 -18.53 9.00 -6.77
CA TYR A 201 -17.30 9.80 -6.79
C TYR A 201 -17.46 10.96 -7.76
N ARG A 202 -17.59 12.18 -7.21
CA ARG A 202 -17.81 13.41 -7.97
C ARG A 202 -16.66 14.38 -7.70
N GLY A 203 -15.60 14.29 -8.49
CA GLY A 203 -14.44 15.19 -8.42
C GLY A 203 -13.45 14.95 -7.27
N ASN A 204 -13.70 13.95 -6.41
CA ASN A 204 -12.68 13.41 -5.51
C ASN A 204 -12.11 12.17 -6.18
N SER A 205 -10.78 12.03 -6.25
CA SER A 205 -10.12 10.77 -6.60
C SER A 205 -10.15 9.83 -5.39
N PRO A 206 -11.10 8.88 -5.29
CA PRO A 206 -11.11 7.97 -4.16
C PRO A 206 -9.93 7.01 -4.21
N GLU A 207 -9.52 6.60 -3.01
CA GLU A 207 -8.57 5.53 -2.81
C GLU A 207 -9.35 4.22 -2.65
N VAL A 208 -9.19 3.35 -3.63
CA VAL A 208 -9.75 2.01 -3.61
C VAL A 208 -8.67 1.06 -3.12
N VAL A 209 -8.99 0.28 -2.11
CA VAL A 209 -8.10 -0.75 -1.56
C VAL A 209 -8.64 -2.12 -1.91
N CYS A 210 -7.77 -2.97 -2.46
CA CYS A 210 -8.00 -4.38 -2.56
C CYS A 210 -7.14 -5.13 -1.54
N ALA A 211 -7.77 -5.99 -0.75
CA ALA A 211 -7.12 -6.89 0.18
C ALA A 211 -7.31 -8.34 -0.25
N ALA A 212 -6.21 -9.07 -0.38
CA ALA A 212 -6.21 -10.51 -0.63
C ALA A 212 -5.64 -11.22 0.60
N ARG A 213 -6.30 -12.29 1.04
CA ARG A 213 -5.84 -13.11 2.17
C ARG A 213 -6.09 -14.58 1.93
N VAL A 214 -5.20 -15.41 2.45
CA VAL A 214 -5.41 -16.86 2.57
C VAL A 214 -5.86 -17.17 4.00
N LEU A 215 -6.74 -18.16 4.21
CA LEU A 215 -7.39 -18.45 5.51
C LEU A 215 -6.44 -18.57 6.71
N SER A 216 -5.17 -18.86 6.48
CA SER A 216 -4.15 -19.05 7.52
C SER A 216 -2.87 -18.27 7.27
N GLY A 217 -2.87 -17.32 6.32
CA GLY A 217 -1.74 -16.47 5.99
C GLY A 217 -1.98 -14.99 6.34
N PRO A 218 -0.95 -14.14 6.20
CA PRO A 218 -1.08 -12.68 6.28
C PRO A 218 -1.95 -12.14 5.12
N GLN A 219 -2.49 -10.94 5.29
CA GLN A 219 -3.23 -10.22 4.25
C GLN A 219 -2.30 -9.29 3.47
N ILE A 220 -2.41 -9.28 2.15
CA ILE A 220 -1.70 -8.35 1.25
C ILE A 220 -2.72 -7.33 0.73
N GLU A 221 -2.36 -6.05 0.77
CA GLU A 221 -3.23 -4.95 0.37
C GLU A 221 -2.55 -4.09 -0.69
N VAL A 222 -3.30 -3.78 -1.74
CA VAL A 222 -2.90 -2.83 -2.79
C VAL A 222 -3.95 -1.74 -2.90
N PHE A 223 -3.53 -0.55 -3.31
CA PHE A 223 -4.41 0.59 -3.44
C PHE A 223 -4.22 1.30 -4.78
N MET A 224 -5.26 1.94 -5.28
CA MET A 224 -5.25 2.74 -6.50
C MET A 224 -6.15 3.95 -6.35
N MET A 225 -5.68 5.09 -6.86
CA MET A 225 -6.48 6.31 -6.95
C MET A 225 -7.27 6.29 -8.26
N ILE A 226 -8.58 6.53 -8.19
CA ILE A 226 -9.38 6.66 -9.40
C ILE A 226 -9.09 8.02 -10.07
N PRO A 227 -8.64 8.05 -11.33
CA PRO A 227 -8.36 9.30 -12.02
C PRO A 227 -9.63 10.13 -12.24
N GLU A 228 -9.51 11.45 -12.16
CA GLU A 228 -10.61 12.36 -12.50
C GLU A 228 -10.96 12.24 -13.99
N VAL A 229 -12.25 12.06 -14.28
CA VAL A 229 -12.78 12.09 -15.65
C VAL A 229 -12.69 13.52 -16.17
N LYS A 230 -11.74 13.79 -17.08
CA LYS A 230 -11.73 15.03 -17.85
C LYS A 230 -12.86 14.96 -18.87
N GLN A 231 -13.95 15.69 -18.64
CA GLN A 231 -14.98 15.90 -19.66
C GLN A 231 -14.35 16.63 -20.85
N SER A 232 -13.99 15.90 -21.90
CA SER A 232 -13.77 16.48 -23.22
C SER A 232 -15.13 16.96 -23.73
N SER A 233 -15.41 18.26 -23.59
CA SER A 233 -16.56 18.90 -24.22
C SER A 233 -16.47 18.70 -25.74
N ALA A 234 -17.26 17.77 -26.27
CA ALA A 234 -17.51 17.65 -27.69
C ALA A 234 -18.49 18.76 -28.09
N ASP A 235 -17.97 19.95 -28.39
CA ASP A 235 -18.74 20.98 -29.08
C ASP A 235 -18.06 21.29 -30.41
N GLY A 236 -18.34 20.42 -31.37
CA GLY A 236 -17.84 20.46 -32.73
C GLY A 236 -18.95 20.06 -33.69
N PHE A 237 -20.01 20.87 -33.77
CA PHE A 237 -20.90 20.84 -34.92
C PHE A 237 -21.48 22.23 -35.21
N ALA A 238 -20.82 22.93 -36.13
CA ALA A 238 -21.33 24.17 -36.69
C ALA A 238 -22.65 23.89 -37.44
N LYS A 239 -23.76 24.43 -36.93
CA LYS A 239 -25.03 24.49 -37.66
C LYS A 239 -25.15 25.88 -38.27
N VAL A 240 -24.97 25.96 -39.60
CA VAL A 240 -25.30 27.16 -40.38
C VAL A 240 -26.82 27.19 -40.59
N SER A 241 -27.50 28.18 -40.01
CA SER A 241 -28.68 28.81 -40.64
C SER A 241 -29.09 30.09 -39.90
N GLY A 242 -28.90 31.24 -40.56
CA GLY A 242 -29.96 32.23 -40.79
C GLY A 242 -30.53 33.07 -39.63
N THR A 243 -30.35 34.38 -39.80
CA THR A 243 -31.24 35.50 -39.43
C THR A 243 -31.37 35.93 -37.96
N ASP A 244 -30.58 36.97 -37.65
CA ASP A 244 -31.04 38.31 -37.24
C ASP A 244 -31.98 38.42 -36.03
N LYS A 245 -31.42 38.88 -34.91
CA LYS A 245 -31.97 40.00 -34.11
C LYS A 245 -30.93 40.47 -33.09
N SER A 246 -30.49 41.70 -33.32
CA SER A 246 -29.73 42.55 -32.40
C SER A 246 -30.50 42.80 -31.11
N ASP A 247 -29.93 42.43 -29.96
CA ASP A 247 -30.26 43.03 -28.66
C ASP A 247 -28.98 43.28 -27.83
N HIS A 248 -28.56 44.54 -27.88
CA HIS A 248 -27.84 45.34 -26.89
C HIS A 248 -26.80 44.70 -25.94
N LYS A 249 -25.52 44.88 -26.28
CA LYS A 249 -24.50 45.53 -25.42
C LYS A 249 -23.18 45.81 -26.19
N PRO A 250 -23.05 46.94 -26.93
CA PRO A 250 -21.76 47.41 -27.47
C PRO A 250 -21.20 48.67 -26.77
N ASP A 251 -21.73 49.09 -25.62
CA ASP A 251 -21.33 50.38 -25.01
C ASP A 251 -20.04 50.34 -24.18
N MET A 252 -19.60 49.18 -23.68
CA MET A 252 -18.43 49.15 -22.79
C MET A 252 -17.11 49.20 -23.57
N ILE A 253 -17.05 48.58 -24.74
CA ILE A 253 -15.84 48.55 -25.57
C ILE A 253 -15.59 49.91 -26.23
N LEU A 254 -16.66 50.58 -26.69
CA LEU A 254 -16.55 51.92 -27.28
C LEU A 254 -16.08 52.96 -26.24
N LEU A 255 -16.57 52.88 -25.00
CA LEU A 255 -16.11 53.74 -23.90
C LEU A 255 -14.62 53.53 -23.58
N LEU A 256 -14.13 52.30 -23.59
CA LEU A 256 -12.71 52.01 -23.36
C LEU A 256 -11.82 52.55 -24.49
N ILE A 257 -12.26 52.42 -25.74
CA ILE A 257 -11.54 52.94 -26.90
C ILE A 257 -11.47 54.47 -26.85
N VAL A 258 -12.59 55.15 -26.56
CA VAL A 258 -12.62 56.62 -26.42
C VAL A 258 -11.74 57.08 -25.26
N ALA A 259 -11.78 56.40 -24.12
CA ALA A 259 -10.93 56.72 -22.98
C ALA A 259 -9.42 56.58 -23.31
N PHE A 260 -9.04 55.54 -24.06
CA PHE A 260 -7.67 55.34 -24.51
C PHE A 260 -7.19 56.49 -25.41
N TYR A 261 -7.98 56.89 -26.41
CA TYR A 261 -7.61 57.99 -27.30
C TYR A 261 -7.51 59.34 -26.57
N CYS A 262 -8.37 59.59 -25.57
CA CYS A 262 -8.28 60.79 -24.73
C CYS A 262 -6.97 60.84 -23.92
N LEU A 263 -6.52 59.70 -23.36
CA LEU A 263 -5.26 59.61 -22.62
C LEU A 263 -4.05 59.87 -23.53
N VAL A 264 -4.05 59.28 -24.73
CA VAL A 264 -2.97 59.50 -25.71
C VAL A 264 -2.92 60.97 -26.12
N ALA A 265 -4.06 61.62 -26.38
CA ALA A 265 -4.12 63.04 -26.72
C ALA A 265 -3.57 63.93 -25.59
N LEU A 266 -3.89 63.63 -24.32
CA LEU A 266 -3.35 64.35 -23.17
C LEU A 266 -1.83 64.23 -23.06
N ILE A 267 -1.26 63.04 -23.29
CA ILE A 267 0.19 62.82 -23.29
C ILE A 267 0.86 63.61 -24.42
N ILE A 268 0.24 63.67 -25.61
CA ILE A 268 0.75 64.48 -26.73
C ILE A 268 0.71 65.98 -26.38
N ILE A 269 -0.36 66.47 -25.76
CA ILE A 269 -0.46 67.88 -25.36
C ILE A 269 0.58 68.22 -24.29
N LEU A 270 0.80 67.34 -23.31
CA LEU A 270 1.78 67.54 -22.24
C LEU A 270 3.22 67.50 -22.78
N SER A 271 3.53 66.56 -23.67
CA SER A 271 4.85 66.51 -24.33
C SER A 271 5.08 67.72 -25.25
N ALA A 272 4.06 68.19 -25.97
CA ALA A 272 4.14 69.41 -26.77
C ALA A 272 4.34 70.69 -25.92
N LYS A 273 3.73 70.76 -24.72
CA LYS A 273 4.00 71.84 -23.75
C LYS A 273 5.42 71.75 -23.17
N TYR A 274 5.89 70.54 -22.89
CA TYR A 274 7.24 70.29 -22.34
C TYR A 274 8.35 70.63 -23.36
N ILE A 275 8.15 70.35 -24.64
CA ILE A 275 9.11 70.68 -25.71
C ILE A 275 9.20 72.20 -25.96
N ARG A 276 8.10 72.95 -25.76
CA ARG A 276 8.12 74.42 -25.87
C ARG A 276 8.82 75.12 -24.70
N ALA A 277 9.13 74.42 -23.60
CA ALA A 277 9.73 74.98 -22.39
C ALA A 277 11.25 74.81 -22.30
N CYS A 278 11.92 74.22 -23.30
CA CYS A 278 13.38 74.01 -23.27
C CYS A 278 14.15 75.06 -24.10
N PRO A 279 14.80 76.06 -23.47
CA PRO A 279 15.69 76.99 -24.15
C PRO A 279 17.01 76.31 -24.58
N VAL A 280 17.27 76.36 -25.88
CA VAL A 280 18.45 75.79 -26.57
C VAL A 280 19.75 76.48 -26.13
N LYS A 281 20.65 75.78 -25.45
CA LYS A 281 22.08 76.18 -25.33
C LYS A 281 22.94 75.41 -26.34
N LYS A 282 23.47 76.14 -27.33
CA LYS A 282 24.29 75.67 -28.45
C LYS A 282 25.72 75.31 -27.97
N LYS A 283 26.15 74.05 -28.17
CA LYS A 283 27.56 73.61 -27.97
C LYS A 283 28.46 74.10 -29.11
N ARG A 284 29.65 74.63 -28.78
CA ARG A 284 30.77 74.83 -29.72
C ARG A 284 31.76 73.67 -29.55
N LYS A 285 32.13 73.03 -30.68
CA LYS A 285 33.04 71.88 -30.81
C LYS A 285 34.50 72.30 -30.67
N THR A 286 35.32 71.51 -29.98
CA THR A 286 36.71 71.26 -30.40
C THR A 286 37.15 69.82 -30.05
N ARG A 287 38.01 69.31 -30.94
CA ARG A 287 38.60 67.97 -31.17
C ARG A 287 39.53 67.52 -30.02
N GLN A 288 39.69 66.19 -29.83
CA GLN A 288 40.99 65.46 -29.90
C GLN A 288 41.05 64.16 -29.05
N SER A 289 41.35 63.04 -29.74
CA SER A 289 42.25 61.91 -29.38
C SER A 289 41.99 60.95 -28.19
N ASN A 290 42.06 59.66 -28.57
CA ASN A 290 42.68 58.51 -27.88
C ASN A 290 41.98 57.74 -26.72
N SER A 291 41.78 56.45 -27.01
CA SER A 291 42.24 55.28 -26.24
C SER A 291 41.47 54.83 -24.97
N LYS A 292 41.30 53.49 -24.91
CA LYS A 292 41.16 52.58 -23.75
C LYS A 292 39.79 52.30 -23.12
N THR A 293 39.39 51.04 -23.31
CA THR A 293 39.05 50.02 -22.29
C THR A 293 38.13 50.36 -21.13
N LEU A 294 36.98 49.68 -21.11
CA LEU A 294 36.47 48.79 -20.05
C LEU A 294 36.57 49.29 -18.59
N HIS A 295 35.44 49.70 -17.99
CA HIS A 295 34.76 49.01 -16.86
C HIS A 295 33.70 49.92 -16.20
N SER A 296 32.57 49.32 -15.82
CA SER A 296 31.64 49.75 -14.74
C SER A 296 30.96 51.12 -14.87
N GLN A 297 29.69 51.34 -14.55
CA GLN A 297 28.69 50.51 -13.91
C GLN A 297 27.31 51.14 -14.17
N VAL A 298 26.31 50.29 -14.03
CA VAL A 298 24.87 50.54 -14.04
C VAL A 298 24.49 51.75 -13.19
N THR A 299 23.91 52.78 -13.83
CA THR A 299 22.67 53.50 -13.44
C THR A 299 22.61 54.87 -14.14
N SER A 300 21.71 55.02 -15.11
CA SER A 300 20.67 56.05 -15.05
C SER A 300 19.81 55.98 -16.31
N LEU A 301 18.56 55.60 -16.11
CA LEU A 301 17.45 55.78 -17.04
C LEU A 301 17.35 57.25 -17.47
N TYR A 302 16.71 57.47 -18.62
CA TYR A 302 16.27 58.73 -19.21
C TYR A 302 17.21 59.41 -20.23
N CYS A 303 16.71 59.49 -21.47
CA CYS A 303 17.22 60.25 -22.63
C CYS A 303 18.56 59.73 -23.18
N VAL A 304 18.66 59.13 -24.38
CA VAL A 304 18.44 59.76 -25.68
C VAL A 304 18.14 58.66 -26.72
N VAL A 305 16.88 58.25 -26.86
CA VAL A 305 16.36 57.59 -28.07
C VAL A 305 15.54 58.65 -28.79
N CYS A 306 16.21 59.54 -29.52
CA CYS A 306 15.60 60.46 -30.48
C CYS A 306 16.68 61.07 -31.38
N LYS A 307 17.15 60.25 -32.33
CA LYS A 307 17.88 60.55 -33.59
C LYS A 307 18.55 59.24 -33.99
N PHE A 308 18.03 58.43 -34.90
CA PHE A 308 17.63 58.74 -36.28
C PHE A 308 16.59 57.72 -36.74
N ASN A 309 15.41 58.20 -37.11
CA ASN A 309 14.64 57.65 -38.22
C ASN A 309 14.22 58.89 -39.04
N VAL A 310 14.95 59.14 -40.11
CA VAL A 310 14.42 59.75 -41.33
C VAL A 310 14.60 58.68 -42.38
#